data_AF-A0AAV7J7K6-F1
#
_entry.id   AF-A0AAV7J7K6-F1
#
_cell.length_a   1.000
_cell.length_b   1.000
_cell.length_c   1.000
_cell.angle_alpha   90.00
_cell.angle_beta   90.00
_cell.angle_gamma   90.00
#
_symmetry.space_group_name_H-M   'P 1'
#
loop_
_entity.id
_entity.type
_entity.pdbx_description
1 polymer ?
#
loop_
_entity_poly.entity_id
_entity_poly.type
_entity_poly.pdbx_seq_one_letter_code
_entity_poly.pdbx_strand_id
1 'polypeptide(L)'
;MMKNFNNNFLLFILVVKFFKVIGLAPYKLTILLNPQSKLNGQQFLGQTSYSLLGLMYNLVMPLTSIPTLYFWLPEVRKKTESSDTETQMEAWREFFFGVTSHGTFIIIVLFCIVKQRVFIKVINRLFQFEKELADTLYNTINLPSGKLLLIFVFVTHLSATVLNILTEFVAESKTITALDTILFIIPEFVIGNLVIQYALILIFLENRFKGLNKLLLSLVDTNSNESRCQRFFRIMSDSYKDNVVKLIRYIRDAQRNLYEISDDFSSCYSWPMLLSITYFAAGIIYSSYELFQNITQSETNILVSINLALWVIKTMIPIVTLTCCVTKIINEIEETSDTVYKILTIHAHDKGIKYELEQFSIELLHRDASITSCGVIPLDNSLLTSMETYSDKSNINWWKIFVFSGIVNWKNYSTDQVAHFEILLQL
;
A
#
# COMPACT_ATOMS: atom_id res chain seq x y z
N MET A 1 -22.61 -14.27 0.13
CA MET A 1 -21.26 -14.87 -0.04
C MET A 1 -20.60 -14.42 -1.34
N MET A 2 -21.24 -14.58 -2.51
CA MET A 2 -20.86 -13.86 -3.76
C MET A 2 -20.65 -12.35 -3.57
N LYS A 3 -21.45 -11.76 -2.67
CA LYS A 3 -21.38 -10.34 -2.27
C LYS A 3 -19.96 -9.93 -1.81
N ASN A 4 -19.22 -10.78 -1.08
CA ASN A 4 -17.96 -10.35 -0.46
C ASN A 4 -16.79 -10.27 -1.47
N PHE A 5 -16.68 -11.24 -2.39
CA PHE A 5 -15.68 -11.19 -3.46
C PHE A 5 -15.92 -9.99 -4.38
N ASN A 6 -17.17 -9.80 -4.83
CA ASN A 6 -17.56 -8.65 -5.64
C ASN A 6 -17.35 -7.31 -4.92
N ASN A 7 -17.58 -7.25 -3.60
CA ASN A 7 -17.39 -6.03 -2.82
C ASN A 7 -15.92 -5.61 -2.73
N ASN A 8 -14.99 -6.55 -2.57
CA ASN A 8 -13.55 -6.23 -2.52
C ASN A 8 -13.05 -5.75 -3.87
N PHE A 9 -13.48 -6.40 -4.94
CA PHE A 9 -13.14 -6.00 -6.30
C PHE A 9 -13.75 -4.63 -6.67
N LEU A 10 -15.00 -4.38 -6.28
CA LEU A 10 -15.64 -3.07 -6.47
C LEU A 10 -14.93 -1.96 -5.69
N LEU A 11 -14.51 -2.25 -4.46
CA LEU A 11 -13.73 -1.31 -3.66
C LEU A 11 -12.39 -1.00 -4.32
N PHE A 12 -11.67 -2.02 -4.81
CA PHE A 12 -10.44 -1.83 -5.57
C PHE A 12 -10.67 -0.94 -6.81
N ILE A 13 -11.76 -1.15 -7.54
CA ILE A 13 -12.15 -0.30 -8.68
C ILE A 13 -12.39 1.15 -8.26
N LEU A 14 -13.09 1.38 -7.14
CA LEU A 14 -13.35 2.73 -6.62
C LEU A 14 -12.04 3.45 -6.29
N VAL A 15 -11.12 2.74 -5.63
CA VAL A 15 -9.77 3.23 -5.31
C VAL A 15 -8.98 3.55 -6.59
N VAL A 16 -9.01 2.68 -7.61
CA VAL A 16 -8.35 2.95 -8.89
C VAL A 16 -8.94 4.18 -9.59
N LYS A 17 -10.27 4.38 -9.52
CA LYS A 17 -10.91 5.59 -10.07
C LYS A 17 -10.44 6.85 -9.34
N PHE A 18 -10.28 6.79 -8.02
CA PHE A 18 -9.72 7.90 -7.25
C PHE A 18 -8.29 8.24 -7.68
N PHE A 19 -7.40 7.24 -7.80
CA PHE A 19 -6.03 7.48 -8.29
C PHE A 19 -5.97 7.95 -9.74
N LYS A 20 -6.98 7.64 -10.55
CA LYS A 20 -7.10 8.21 -11.90
C LYS A 20 -7.39 9.70 -11.86
N VAL A 21 -8.23 10.17 -10.93
CA VAL A 21 -8.52 11.61 -10.74
C VAL A 21 -7.27 12.36 -10.28
N ILE A 22 -6.44 11.76 -9.43
CA ILE A 22 -5.17 12.36 -8.98
C ILE A 22 -4.08 12.33 -10.07
N GLY A 23 -4.25 11.51 -11.12
CA GLY A 23 -3.23 11.35 -12.17
C GLY A 23 -2.18 10.27 -11.88
N LEU A 24 -2.37 9.42 -10.87
CA LEU A 24 -1.48 8.29 -10.60
C LEU A 24 -1.86 7.02 -11.40
N ALA A 25 -3.06 6.99 -11.97
CA ALA A 25 -3.54 5.92 -12.84
C ALA A 25 -3.92 6.46 -14.23
N PRO A 26 -2.96 6.86 -15.08
CA PRO A 26 -3.26 7.49 -16.38
C PRO A 26 -3.84 6.54 -17.42
N TYR A 27 -4.38 5.39 -17.06
CA TYR A 27 -4.97 4.40 -17.97
C TYR A 27 -6.50 4.41 -17.94
N LYS A 28 -7.10 3.82 -18.97
CA LYS A 28 -8.56 3.66 -19.06
C LYS A 28 -8.93 2.34 -18.39
N LEU A 29 -9.75 2.40 -17.35
CA LEU A 29 -10.37 1.22 -16.73
C LEU A 29 -11.73 0.95 -17.38
N THR A 30 -11.89 -0.23 -17.97
CA THR A 30 -13.15 -0.73 -18.52
C THR A 30 -13.61 -1.88 -17.63
N ILE A 31 -14.87 -1.82 -17.18
CA ILE A 31 -15.49 -2.89 -16.40
C ILE A 31 -16.44 -3.61 -17.35
N LEU A 32 -16.12 -4.85 -17.67
CA LEU A 32 -16.97 -5.72 -18.49
C LEU A 32 -17.80 -6.58 -17.55
N LEU A 33 -19.11 -6.60 -17.76
CA LEU A 33 -19.99 -7.58 -17.12
C LEU A 33 -19.85 -8.88 -17.89
N ASN A 34 -19.51 -9.98 -17.21
CA ASN A 34 -19.44 -11.28 -17.87
C ASN A 34 -20.87 -11.78 -18.19
N PRO A 35 -21.29 -11.83 -19.47
CA PRO A 35 -22.66 -12.19 -19.82
C PRO A 35 -22.95 -13.70 -19.60
N GLN A 36 -21.91 -14.54 -19.49
CA GLN A 36 -22.06 -15.97 -19.21
C GLN A 36 -22.42 -16.28 -17.75
N SER A 37 -22.37 -15.28 -16.85
CA SER A 37 -22.62 -15.49 -15.42
C SER A 37 -24.11 -15.48 -15.02
N LYS A 38 -25.03 -15.45 -16.01
CA LYS A 38 -26.50 -15.41 -15.80
C LYS A 38 -27.07 -16.52 -14.89
N LEU A 39 -26.34 -17.62 -14.69
CA LEU A 39 -26.78 -18.72 -13.84
C LEU A 39 -26.37 -18.61 -12.36
N ASN A 40 -25.34 -17.82 -11.98
CA ASN A 40 -24.78 -17.84 -10.61
C ASN A 40 -24.19 -16.50 -10.13
N GLY A 41 -24.82 -15.37 -10.48
CA GLY A 41 -24.45 -14.03 -10.00
C GLY A 41 -23.55 -13.23 -10.95
N GLN A 42 -23.67 -11.90 -10.93
CA GLN A 42 -22.91 -11.00 -11.80
C GLN A 42 -21.42 -11.02 -11.43
N GLN A 43 -20.55 -11.40 -12.35
CA GLN A 43 -19.10 -11.28 -12.20
C GLN A 43 -18.61 -10.05 -12.97
N PHE A 44 -17.80 -9.22 -12.31
CA PHE A 44 -17.17 -8.06 -12.91
C PHE A 44 -15.77 -8.43 -13.40
N LEU A 45 -15.47 -8.14 -14.67
CA LEU A 45 -14.14 -8.27 -15.23
C LEU A 45 -13.53 -6.87 -15.41
N GLY A 46 -12.36 -6.64 -14.85
CA GLY A 46 -11.58 -5.43 -15.11
C GLY A 46 -10.70 -5.61 -16.35
N GLN A 47 -10.62 -4.58 -17.20
CA GLN A 47 -9.60 -4.48 -18.22
C GLN A 47 -9.07 -3.05 -18.27
N THR A 48 -7.75 -2.91 -18.27
CA THR A 48 -7.09 -1.62 -18.48
C THR A 48 -6.57 -1.48 -19.90
N SER A 49 -6.65 -0.28 -20.44
CA SER A 49 -6.12 0.05 -21.77
C SER A 49 -5.48 1.43 -21.77
N TYR A 50 -4.71 1.70 -22.82
CA TYR A 50 -4.05 2.98 -23.02
C TYR A 50 -5.07 4.11 -23.08
N SER A 51 -4.74 5.25 -22.46
CA SER A 51 -5.60 6.43 -22.42
C SER A 51 -4.81 7.66 -22.83
N LEU A 52 -5.10 8.18 -24.03
CA LEU A 52 -4.53 9.45 -24.51
C LEU A 52 -4.99 10.61 -23.63
N LEU A 53 -6.24 10.62 -23.21
CA LEU A 53 -6.78 11.65 -22.30
C LEU A 53 -6.05 11.64 -20.94
N GLY A 54 -5.77 10.44 -20.41
CA GLY A 54 -5.03 10.30 -19.15
C GLY A 54 -3.59 10.80 -19.27
N LEU A 55 -2.96 10.54 -20.41
CA LEU A 55 -1.64 11.08 -20.74
C LEU A 55 -1.65 12.61 -20.83
N MET A 56 -2.59 13.19 -21.57
CA MET A 56 -2.72 14.65 -21.69
C MET A 56 -3.00 15.31 -20.33
N TYR A 57 -3.90 14.72 -19.53
CA TYR A 57 -4.19 15.19 -18.19
C TYR A 57 -2.94 15.22 -17.30
N ASN A 58 -2.18 14.12 -17.30
CA ASN A 58 -0.94 14.03 -16.54
C ASN A 58 0.17 14.96 -17.05
N LEU A 59 0.17 15.34 -18.34
CA LEU A 59 1.13 16.32 -18.85
C LEU A 59 0.78 17.75 -18.40
N VAL A 60 -0.51 18.07 -18.34
CA VAL A 60 -0.98 19.39 -17.90
C VAL A 60 -0.67 19.63 -16.42
N MET A 61 -0.81 18.62 -15.57
CA MET A 61 -0.59 18.75 -14.13
C MET A 61 0.79 19.35 -13.75
N PRO A 62 1.94 18.80 -14.17
CA PRO A 62 3.26 19.41 -13.96
C PRO A 62 3.41 20.79 -14.60
N LEU A 63 2.81 21.02 -15.77
CA LEU A 63 2.88 22.32 -16.44
C LEU A 63 2.17 23.40 -15.62
N THR A 64 1.10 23.05 -14.91
CA THR A 64 0.41 23.97 -14.00
C THR A 64 1.14 24.23 -12.69
N SER A 65 2.04 23.33 -12.26
CA SER A 65 2.82 23.50 -11.02
C SER A 65 4.09 24.33 -11.20
N ILE A 66 4.54 24.60 -12.43
CA ILE A 66 5.71 25.45 -12.67
C ILE A 66 5.40 26.94 -12.38
N PRO A 67 4.27 27.51 -12.86
CA PRO A 67 3.88 28.87 -12.53
C PRO A 67 3.73 29.13 -11.03
N THR A 68 3.22 28.16 -10.26
CA THR A 68 3.06 28.33 -8.80
C THR A 68 4.42 28.53 -8.13
N LEU A 69 5.45 27.77 -8.53
CA LEU A 69 6.81 27.96 -8.03
C LEU A 69 7.39 29.34 -8.44
N TYR A 70 7.13 29.78 -9.67
CA TYR A 70 7.58 31.09 -10.15
C TYR A 70 6.94 32.26 -9.39
N PHE A 71 5.64 32.19 -9.13
CA PHE A 71 4.91 33.24 -8.39
C PHE A 71 5.25 33.28 -6.90
N TRP A 72 5.69 32.16 -6.33
CA TRP A 72 6.10 32.08 -4.93
C TRP A 72 7.52 32.61 -4.69
N LEU A 73 8.41 32.49 -5.68
CA LEU A 73 9.82 32.89 -5.56
C LEU A 73 10.06 34.33 -5.04
N PRO A 74 9.28 35.36 -5.42
CA PRO A 74 9.45 36.71 -4.88
C PRO A 74 9.24 36.79 -3.37
N GLU A 75 8.37 35.97 -2.78
CA GLU A 75 8.06 36.01 -1.35
C GLU A 75 9.21 35.42 -0.53
N VAL A 76 9.76 34.29 -0.97
CA VAL A 76 11.02 33.74 -0.45
C VAL A 76 12.12 34.78 -0.52
N ARG A 77 12.25 35.46 -1.68
CA ARG A 77 13.30 36.46 -1.88
C ARG A 77 13.19 37.60 -0.86
N LYS A 78 11.99 38.10 -0.58
CA LYS A 78 11.80 39.11 0.46
C LYS A 78 12.24 38.62 1.83
N LYS A 79 11.89 37.39 2.22
CA LYS A 79 12.35 36.79 3.47
C LYS A 79 13.88 36.65 3.51
N THR A 80 14.52 36.26 2.40
CA THR A 80 15.99 36.15 2.31
C THR A 80 16.73 37.50 2.35
N GLU A 81 16.07 38.60 1.95
CA GLU A 81 16.64 39.96 2.00
C GLU A 81 16.48 40.61 3.39
N SER A 82 15.79 39.95 4.33
CA SER A 82 15.65 40.43 5.72
C SER A 82 17.01 40.50 6.44
N SER A 83 17.15 41.42 7.39
CA SER A 83 18.40 41.55 8.17
C SER A 83 18.56 40.49 9.27
N ASP A 84 17.52 39.72 9.55
CA ASP A 84 17.50 38.71 10.59
C ASP A 84 17.96 37.35 10.03
N THR A 85 19.00 36.78 10.65
CA THR A 85 19.58 35.51 10.22
C THR A 85 18.63 34.33 10.38
N GLU A 86 17.73 34.36 11.37
CA GLU A 86 16.76 33.28 11.60
C GLU A 86 15.72 33.25 10.47
N THR A 87 15.15 34.41 10.14
CA THR A 87 14.25 34.60 8.99
C THR A 87 14.88 34.19 7.66
N GLN A 88 16.17 34.50 7.44
CA GLN A 88 16.88 34.07 6.23
C GLN A 88 17.01 32.54 6.15
N MET A 89 17.36 31.88 7.27
CA MET A 89 17.51 30.43 7.32
C MET A 89 16.17 29.73 7.09
N GLU A 90 15.07 30.25 7.64
CA GLU A 90 13.72 29.75 7.39
C GLU A 90 13.36 29.82 5.90
N ALA A 91 13.59 30.97 5.26
CA ALA A 91 13.32 31.15 3.83
C ALA A 91 14.09 30.15 2.95
N TRP A 92 15.35 29.88 3.27
CA TRP A 92 16.14 28.88 2.55
C TRP A 92 15.58 27.47 2.75
N ARG A 93 15.19 27.10 3.98
CA ARG A 93 14.60 25.78 4.24
C ARG A 93 13.30 25.59 3.47
N GLU A 94 12.40 26.57 3.53
CA GLU A 94 11.15 26.57 2.75
C GLU A 94 11.43 26.41 1.26
N PHE A 95 12.41 27.15 0.73
CA PHE A 95 12.82 27.09 -0.67
C PHE A 95 13.28 25.69 -1.09
N PHE A 96 14.22 25.11 -0.34
CA PHE A 96 14.74 23.78 -0.64
C PHE A 96 13.65 22.72 -0.55
N PHE A 97 12.78 22.79 0.47
CA PHE A 97 11.69 21.84 0.62
C PHE A 97 10.66 21.97 -0.50
N GLY A 98 10.26 23.19 -0.85
CA GLY A 98 9.31 23.48 -1.93
C GLY A 98 9.82 23.06 -3.31
N VAL A 99 11.09 23.32 -3.62
CA VAL A 99 11.71 22.87 -4.88
C VAL A 99 11.80 21.35 -4.92
N THR A 100 12.18 20.71 -3.82
CA THR A 100 12.31 19.24 -3.74
C THR A 100 10.95 18.55 -3.86
N SER A 101 9.90 19.09 -3.23
CA SER A 101 8.54 18.54 -3.32
C SER A 101 7.99 18.61 -4.75
N HIS A 102 8.14 19.76 -5.41
CA HIS A 102 7.72 19.94 -6.81
C HIS A 102 8.54 19.08 -7.76
N GLY A 103 9.86 19.06 -7.60
CA GLY A 103 10.74 18.21 -8.40
C GLY A 103 10.32 16.75 -8.30
N THR A 104 10.10 16.25 -7.09
CA THR A 104 9.65 14.87 -6.83
C THR A 104 8.29 14.60 -7.45
N PHE A 105 7.32 15.51 -7.29
CA PHE A 105 5.99 15.43 -7.91
C PHE A 105 6.07 15.35 -9.44
N ILE A 106 6.80 16.27 -10.08
CA ILE A 106 6.96 16.31 -11.54
C ILE A 106 7.59 15.00 -12.03
N ILE A 107 8.65 14.54 -11.37
CA ILE A 107 9.34 13.29 -11.71
C ILE A 107 8.39 12.09 -11.59
N ILE A 108 7.58 11.99 -10.54
CA ILE A 108 6.61 10.91 -10.35
C ILE A 108 5.53 10.93 -11.44
N VAL A 109 4.96 12.10 -11.75
CA VAL A 109 3.92 12.18 -12.78
C VAL A 109 4.47 11.81 -14.17
N LEU A 110 5.67 12.28 -14.50
CA LEU A 110 6.37 11.89 -15.73
C LEU A 110 6.70 10.40 -15.74
N PHE A 111 7.10 9.83 -14.60
CA PHE A 111 7.31 8.39 -14.47
C PHE A 111 6.03 7.60 -14.76
N CYS A 112 4.88 8.00 -14.20
CA CYS A 112 3.59 7.39 -14.46
C CYS A 112 3.22 7.45 -15.95
N ILE A 113 3.56 8.55 -16.65
CA ILE A 113 3.39 8.68 -18.10
C ILE A 113 4.26 7.67 -18.85
N VAL A 114 5.57 7.66 -18.57
CA VAL A 114 6.54 6.79 -19.27
C VAL A 114 6.23 5.31 -19.06
N LYS A 115 5.87 4.94 -17.83
CA LYS A 115 5.60 3.54 -17.43
C LYS A 115 4.14 3.12 -17.61
N GLN A 116 3.26 3.98 -18.14
CA GLN A 116 1.83 3.71 -18.33
C GLN A 116 1.57 2.33 -18.98
N ARG A 117 2.31 1.99 -20.05
CA ARG A 117 2.14 0.71 -20.76
C ARG A 117 2.53 -0.49 -19.90
N VAL A 118 3.56 -0.34 -19.07
CA VAL A 118 4.01 -1.38 -18.15
C VAL A 118 2.94 -1.59 -17.06
N PHE A 119 2.45 -0.51 -16.44
CA PHE A 119 1.34 -0.60 -15.47
C PHE A 119 0.11 -1.30 -16.04
N ILE A 120 -0.30 -0.96 -17.27
CA ILE A 120 -1.42 -1.63 -17.95
C ILE A 120 -1.18 -3.13 -18.07
N LYS A 121 0.03 -3.55 -18.47
CA LYS A 121 0.37 -4.97 -18.61
C LYS A 121 0.26 -5.70 -17.26
N VAL A 122 0.84 -5.15 -16.20
CA VAL A 122 0.85 -5.76 -14.87
C VAL A 122 -0.56 -5.84 -14.27
N ILE A 123 -1.34 -4.76 -14.37
CA ILE A 123 -2.73 -4.74 -13.87
C ILE A 123 -3.63 -5.70 -14.65
N ASN A 124 -3.47 -5.79 -15.98
CA ASN A 124 -4.22 -6.76 -16.78
C ASN A 124 -3.86 -8.19 -16.42
N ARG A 125 -2.58 -8.47 -16.13
CA ARG A 125 -2.14 -9.76 -15.62
C ARG A 125 -2.80 -10.09 -14.28
N LEU A 126 -2.90 -9.11 -13.37
CA LEU A 126 -3.64 -9.26 -12.11
C LEU A 126 -5.12 -9.55 -12.35
N PHE A 127 -5.78 -8.82 -13.27
CA PHE A 127 -7.19 -9.08 -13.59
C PHE A 127 -7.43 -10.43 -14.25
N GLN A 128 -6.49 -10.89 -15.08
CA GLN A 128 -6.54 -12.24 -15.63
C GLN A 128 -6.39 -13.30 -14.54
N PHE A 129 -5.43 -13.13 -13.63
CA PHE A 129 -5.28 -14.02 -12.48
C PHE A 129 -6.56 -14.07 -11.63
N GLU A 130 -7.17 -12.91 -11.32
CA GLU A 130 -8.42 -12.85 -10.59
C GLU A 130 -9.56 -13.59 -11.29
N LYS A 131 -9.61 -13.50 -12.63
CA LYS A 131 -10.58 -14.24 -13.43
C LYS A 131 -10.36 -15.74 -13.31
N GLU A 132 -9.13 -16.21 -13.51
CA GLU A 132 -8.79 -17.64 -13.43
C GLU A 132 -9.05 -18.20 -12.03
N LEU A 133 -8.72 -17.42 -11.00
CA LEU A 133 -9.00 -17.74 -9.60
C LEU A 133 -10.51 -17.83 -9.33
N ALA A 134 -11.27 -16.84 -9.82
CA ALA A 134 -12.72 -16.85 -9.69
C ALA A 134 -13.36 -18.03 -10.42
N ASP A 135 -12.96 -18.31 -11.67
CA ASP A 135 -13.53 -19.40 -12.48
C ASP A 135 -13.24 -20.77 -11.85
N THR A 136 -12.05 -20.95 -11.26
CA THR A 136 -11.63 -22.25 -10.70
C THR A 136 -12.13 -22.49 -9.27
N LEU A 137 -12.19 -21.44 -8.45
CA LEU A 137 -12.40 -21.55 -7.00
C LEU A 137 -13.65 -20.81 -6.48
N TYR A 138 -14.54 -20.40 -7.39
CA TYR A 138 -15.74 -19.57 -7.14
C TYR A 138 -16.56 -19.99 -5.93
N ASN A 139 -16.73 -21.31 -5.73
CA ASN A 139 -17.63 -21.88 -4.72
C ASN A 139 -16.92 -22.32 -3.44
N THR A 140 -15.59 -22.28 -3.44
CA THR A 140 -14.77 -23.05 -2.50
C THR A 140 -14.11 -22.17 -1.44
N ILE A 141 -13.89 -20.87 -1.73
CA ILE A 141 -13.06 -20.00 -0.87
C ILE A 141 -13.81 -18.76 -0.42
N ASN A 142 -13.99 -18.63 0.89
CA ASN A 142 -14.18 -17.32 1.52
C ASN A 142 -12.83 -16.64 1.64
N LEU A 143 -12.46 -15.87 0.61
CA LEU A 143 -11.26 -15.05 0.67
C LEU A 143 -11.40 -14.06 1.83
N PRO A 144 -10.37 -13.91 2.70
CA PRO A 144 -10.42 -12.94 3.78
C PRO A 144 -10.72 -11.55 3.22
N SER A 145 -11.71 -10.88 3.81
CA SER A 145 -12.07 -9.53 3.40
C SER A 145 -11.09 -8.54 4.03
N GLY A 146 -9.93 -8.33 3.42
CA GLY A 146 -9.05 -7.20 3.73
C GLY A 146 -9.65 -5.82 3.40
N LYS A 147 -10.96 -5.78 3.12
CA LYS A 147 -11.77 -4.59 2.84
C LYS A 147 -11.65 -3.55 3.93
N LEU A 148 -11.77 -3.97 5.19
CA LEU A 148 -11.73 -3.04 6.33
C LEU A 148 -10.36 -2.40 6.45
N LEU A 149 -9.29 -3.18 6.31
CA LEU A 149 -7.92 -2.65 6.32
C LEU A 149 -7.69 -1.66 5.17
N LEU A 150 -8.15 -2.01 3.96
CA LEU A 150 -8.05 -1.15 2.78
C LEU A 150 -8.79 0.18 2.99
N ILE A 151 -10.03 0.14 3.49
CA ILE A 151 -10.82 1.35 3.80
C ILE A 151 -10.13 2.15 4.90
N PHE A 152 -9.69 1.50 5.97
CA PHE A 152 -9.06 2.14 7.11
C PHE A 152 -7.80 2.91 6.71
N VAL A 153 -6.88 2.26 5.96
CA VAL A 153 -5.66 2.90 5.46
C VAL A 153 -5.99 4.11 4.60
N PHE A 154 -6.92 3.94 3.65
CA PHE A 154 -7.29 5.00 2.72
C PHE A 154 -7.96 6.19 3.42
N VAL A 155 -8.94 5.92 4.29
CA VAL A 155 -9.66 6.95 5.04
C VAL A 155 -8.74 7.66 6.02
N THR A 156 -7.84 6.95 6.70
CA THR A 156 -6.89 7.56 7.65
C THR A 156 -5.94 8.53 6.95
N HIS A 157 -5.43 8.17 5.78
CA HIS A 157 -4.57 9.06 5.00
C HIS A 157 -5.33 10.31 4.51
N LEU A 158 -6.56 10.15 4.02
CA LEU A 158 -7.40 11.26 3.60
C LEU A 158 -7.78 12.17 4.77
N SER A 159 -8.18 11.59 5.91
CA SER A 159 -8.55 12.36 7.09
C SER A 159 -7.37 13.15 7.64
N ALA A 160 -6.17 12.55 7.67
CA ALA A 160 -4.95 13.26 8.08
C ALA A 160 -4.64 14.43 7.13
N THR A 161 -4.82 14.24 5.82
CA THR A 161 -4.64 15.32 4.84
C THR A 161 -5.64 16.45 5.05
N VAL A 162 -6.93 16.13 5.20
CA VAL A 162 -7.99 17.13 5.42
C VAL A 162 -7.76 17.87 6.73
N LEU A 163 -7.43 17.16 7.81
CA LEU A 163 -7.15 17.77 9.11
C LEU A 163 -5.97 18.75 9.01
N ASN A 164 -4.89 18.36 8.32
CA ASN A 164 -3.73 19.22 8.11
C ASN A 164 -4.08 20.48 7.30
N ILE A 165 -4.92 20.36 6.26
CA ILE A 165 -5.40 21.52 5.50
C ILE A 165 -6.19 22.47 6.42
N LEU A 166 -7.08 21.93 7.25
CA LEU A 166 -7.90 22.72 8.15
C LEU A 166 -7.06 23.45 9.21
N THR A 167 -6.05 22.76 9.77
CA THR A 167 -5.17 23.38 10.78
C THR A 167 -4.28 24.44 10.17
N GLU A 168 -3.82 24.27 8.94
CA GLU A 168 -3.06 25.28 8.19
C GLU A 168 -3.88 26.59 8.07
N PHE A 169 -5.14 26.49 7.65
CA PHE A 169 -6.04 27.66 7.54
C PHE A 169 -6.31 28.35 8.88
N VAL A 170 -6.36 27.59 9.99
CA VAL A 170 -6.66 28.13 11.32
C VAL A 170 -5.42 28.75 11.98
N ALA A 171 -4.28 28.06 11.90
CA ALA A 171 -3.06 28.45 12.61
C ALA A 171 -2.43 29.74 12.05
N GLU A 172 -2.51 29.95 10.73
CA GLU A 172 -1.80 31.05 10.05
C GLU A 172 -2.75 32.08 9.41
N SER A 173 -3.90 32.29 10.05
CA SER A 173 -5.00 33.18 9.63
C SER A 173 -4.66 34.63 9.26
N LYS A 174 -3.39 35.07 9.34
CA LYS A 174 -2.97 36.45 9.06
C LYS A 174 -2.06 36.62 7.83
N THR A 175 -1.45 35.57 7.27
CA THR A 175 -0.43 35.73 6.22
C THR A 175 -0.37 34.63 5.16
N ILE A 176 -1.08 33.50 5.30
CA ILE A 176 -1.11 32.49 4.23
C ILE A 176 -1.80 33.08 3.01
N THR A 177 -1.05 33.17 1.92
CA THR A 177 -1.68 33.29 0.62
C THR A 177 -2.16 31.89 0.24
N ALA A 178 -3.37 31.76 -0.32
CA ALA A 178 -3.89 30.46 -0.79
C ALA A 178 -2.90 29.72 -1.74
N LEU A 179 -1.93 30.46 -2.30
CA LEU A 179 -0.82 29.95 -3.08
C LEU A 179 0.14 29.06 -2.26
N ASP A 180 0.45 29.39 -1.01
CA ASP A 180 1.37 28.60 -0.16
C ASP A 180 0.77 27.22 0.15
N THR A 181 -0.52 27.17 0.48
CA THR A 181 -1.27 25.93 0.67
C THR A 181 -1.26 25.06 -0.60
N ILE A 182 -1.46 25.68 -1.77
CA ILE A 182 -1.43 24.98 -3.07
C ILE A 182 -0.01 24.43 -3.36
N LEU A 183 1.02 25.21 -3.03
CA LEU A 183 2.42 24.89 -3.30
C LEU A 183 2.88 23.66 -2.51
N PHE A 184 2.62 23.59 -1.20
CA PHE A 184 3.13 22.50 -0.40
C PHE A 184 2.21 21.29 -0.34
N ILE A 185 0.89 21.50 -0.26
CA ILE A 185 -0.05 20.40 0.00
C ILE A 185 -0.27 19.53 -1.22
N ILE A 186 -0.37 20.10 -2.43
CA ILE A 186 -0.68 19.32 -3.63
C ILE A 186 0.43 18.34 -4.00
N PRO A 187 1.71 18.75 -4.15
CA PRO A 187 2.80 17.83 -4.47
C PRO A 187 2.89 16.70 -3.43
N GLU A 188 2.87 17.04 -2.15
CA GLU A 188 2.96 16.07 -1.07
C GLU A 188 1.77 15.11 -1.05
N PHE A 189 0.56 15.62 -1.30
CA PHE A 189 -0.63 14.78 -1.42
C PHE A 189 -0.48 13.77 -2.54
N VAL A 190 0.04 14.15 -3.71
CA VAL A 190 0.25 13.23 -4.83
C VAL A 190 1.33 12.20 -4.50
N ILE A 191 2.45 12.63 -3.90
CA ILE A 191 3.55 11.74 -3.46
C ILE A 191 3.03 10.72 -2.42
N GLY A 192 2.24 11.17 -1.44
CA GLY A 192 1.64 10.31 -0.42
C GLY A 192 0.65 9.32 -0.99
N ASN A 193 -0.20 9.77 -1.92
CA ASN A 193 -1.15 8.89 -2.59
C ASN A 193 -0.47 7.84 -3.47
N LEU A 194 0.73 8.08 -4.01
CA LEU A 194 1.51 7.07 -4.71
C LEU A 194 1.96 5.94 -3.76
N VAL A 195 2.44 6.31 -2.57
CA VAL A 195 2.84 5.34 -1.54
C VAL A 195 1.64 4.54 -1.07
N ILE A 196 0.51 5.21 -0.78
CA ILE A 196 -0.73 4.55 -0.40
C ILE A 196 -1.26 3.66 -1.54
N GLN A 197 -1.20 4.09 -2.80
CA GLN A 197 -1.60 3.26 -3.94
C GLN A 197 -0.84 1.94 -3.96
N TYR A 198 0.48 1.98 -3.78
CA TYR A 198 1.28 0.77 -3.73
C TYR A 198 0.95 -0.11 -2.51
N ALA A 199 0.80 0.49 -1.33
CA ALA A 199 0.39 -0.24 -0.12
C ALA A 199 -0.95 -0.96 -0.29
N LEU A 200 -1.93 -0.33 -0.96
CA LEU A 200 -3.23 -0.96 -1.23
C LEU A 200 -3.13 -2.13 -2.22
N ILE A 201 -2.21 -2.07 -3.20
CA ILE A 201 -1.90 -3.21 -4.08
C ILE A 201 -1.29 -4.34 -3.26
N LEU A 202 -0.35 -4.05 -2.36
CA LEU A 202 0.26 -5.06 -1.49
C LEU A 202 -0.77 -5.72 -0.56
N ILE A 203 -1.67 -4.95 0.06
CA ILE A 203 -2.79 -5.50 0.85
C ILE A 203 -3.65 -6.41 -0.02
N PHE A 204 -3.93 -6.02 -1.27
CA PHE A 204 -4.71 -6.86 -2.18
C PHE A 204 -4.02 -8.20 -2.44
N LEU A 205 -2.72 -8.18 -2.76
CA LEU A 205 -1.91 -9.38 -3.01
C LEU A 205 -1.76 -10.25 -1.76
N GLU A 206 -1.49 -9.66 -0.59
CA GLU A 206 -1.43 -10.34 0.71
C GLU A 206 -2.70 -11.17 0.95
N ASN A 207 -3.88 -10.58 0.74
CA ASN A 207 -5.15 -11.28 0.90
C ASN A 207 -5.31 -12.47 -0.06
N ARG A 208 -4.65 -12.45 -1.23
CA ARG A 208 -4.65 -13.56 -2.18
C ARG A 208 -3.70 -14.67 -1.78
N PHE A 209 -2.48 -14.34 -1.33
CA PHE A 209 -1.57 -15.32 -0.73
C PHE A 209 -2.23 -16.02 0.47
N LYS A 210 -2.81 -15.24 1.38
CA LYS A 210 -3.54 -15.76 2.54
C LYS A 210 -4.72 -16.65 2.18
N GLY A 211 -5.43 -16.29 1.12
CA GLY A 211 -6.50 -17.09 0.56
C GLY A 211 -6.04 -18.48 0.10
N LEU A 212 -4.93 -18.52 -0.63
CA LEU A 212 -4.34 -19.76 -1.12
C LEU A 212 -3.75 -20.60 0.01
N ASN A 213 -3.11 -19.99 1.00
CA ASN A 213 -2.59 -20.69 2.19
C ASN A 213 -3.70 -21.35 3.00
N LYS A 214 -4.82 -20.62 3.22
CA LYS A 214 -6.00 -21.20 3.86
C LYS A 214 -6.61 -22.35 3.06
N LEU A 215 -6.67 -22.23 1.74
CA LEU A 215 -7.15 -23.31 0.89
C LEU A 215 -6.25 -24.54 1.02
N LEU A 216 -4.94 -24.34 0.97
CA LEU A 216 -3.94 -25.38 1.10
C LEU A 216 -4.06 -26.11 2.44
N LEU A 217 -4.20 -25.38 3.55
CA LEU A 217 -4.44 -25.95 4.88
C LEU A 217 -5.77 -26.72 4.97
N SER A 218 -6.83 -26.21 4.32
CA SER A 218 -8.14 -26.86 4.34
C SER A 218 -8.17 -28.24 3.68
N LEU A 219 -7.16 -28.57 2.88
CA LEU A 219 -7.00 -29.89 2.27
C LEU A 219 -6.52 -30.95 3.25
N VAL A 220 -5.93 -30.53 4.36
CA VAL A 220 -5.30 -31.40 5.36
C VAL A 220 -6.13 -31.55 6.63
N ASP A 221 -6.93 -30.55 6.97
CA ASP A 221 -7.70 -30.56 8.21
C ASP A 221 -8.94 -31.47 8.07
N THR A 222 -8.76 -32.78 8.25
CA THR A 222 -9.81 -33.81 8.15
C THR A 222 -10.70 -33.93 9.39
N ASN A 223 -10.35 -33.26 10.50
CA ASN A 223 -10.98 -33.48 11.81
C ASN A 223 -11.84 -32.31 12.32
N SER A 224 -11.82 -31.13 11.69
CA SER A 224 -12.67 -30.00 12.07
C SER A 224 -13.94 -29.98 11.20
N ASN A 225 -15.12 -30.05 11.84
CA ASN A 225 -16.48 -29.98 11.27
C ASN A 225 -16.54 -29.73 9.74
N GLU A 226 -16.72 -30.81 8.96
CA GLU A 226 -16.85 -30.85 7.49
C GLU A 226 -16.73 -29.49 6.78
N SER A 227 -15.50 -29.11 6.43
CA SER A 227 -15.30 -27.93 5.59
C SER A 227 -16.02 -28.11 4.24
N ARG A 228 -16.60 -27.04 3.68
CA ARG A 228 -17.32 -27.10 2.39
C ARG A 228 -16.48 -27.66 1.25
N CYS A 229 -15.15 -27.48 1.30
CA CYS A 229 -14.19 -28.13 0.40
C CYS A 229 -14.32 -29.65 0.43
N GLN A 230 -14.35 -30.25 1.62
CA GLN A 230 -14.50 -31.70 1.78
C GLN A 230 -15.84 -32.19 1.24
N ARG A 231 -16.94 -31.46 1.42
CA ARG A 231 -18.22 -31.83 0.77
C ARG A 231 -18.15 -31.77 -0.75
N PHE A 232 -17.54 -30.72 -1.32
CA PHE A 232 -17.37 -30.61 -2.77
C PHE A 232 -16.56 -31.79 -3.34
N PHE A 233 -15.46 -32.17 -2.67
CA PHE A 233 -14.62 -33.27 -3.11
C PHE A 233 -15.18 -34.65 -2.77
N ARG A 234 -15.97 -34.80 -1.70
CA ARG A 234 -16.61 -36.07 -1.29
C ARG A 234 -17.83 -36.42 -2.15
N ILE A 235 -18.48 -35.43 -2.78
CA ILE A 235 -19.51 -35.66 -3.81
C ILE A 235 -18.89 -36.27 -5.08
N MET A 236 -17.58 -36.12 -5.28
CA MET A 236 -16.82 -36.77 -6.37
C MET A 236 -16.08 -38.03 -5.85
N SER A 237 -16.76 -39.19 -5.88
CA SER A 237 -16.21 -40.49 -5.45
C SER A 237 -15.02 -40.98 -6.29
N ASP A 238 -14.25 -41.94 -5.74
CA ASP A 238 -13.08 -42.70 -6.25
C ASP A 238 -11.87 -41.92 -6.83
N SER A 239 -12.06 -40.66 -7.23
CA SER A 239 -11.03 -39.73 -7.76
C SER A 239 -10.63 -38.65 -6.73
N TYR A 240 -10.96 -38.81 -5.45
CA TYR A 240 -10.65 -37.80 -4.41
C TYR A 240 -9.15 -37.46 -4.38
N LYS A 241 -8.28 -38.46 -4.44
CA LYS A 241 -6.81 -38.28 -4.44
C LYS A 241 -6.32 -37.51 -5.66
N ASP A 242 -6.78 -37.88 -6.85
CA ASP A 242 -6.42 -37.19 -8.10
C ASP A 242 -6.91 -35.73 -8.09
N ASN A 243 -8.06 -35.46 -7.47
CA ASN A 243 -8.59 -34.11 -7.32
C ASN A 243 -7.78 -33.27 -6.33
N VAL A 244 -7.31 -33.85 -5.22
CA VAL A 244 -6.42 -33.18 -4.28
C VAL A 244 -5.07 -32.87 -4.94
N VAL A 245 -4.48 -33.82 -5.68
CA VAL A 245 -3.23 -33.60 -6.44
C VAL A 245 -3.39 -32.48 -7.46
N LYS A 246 -4.50 -32.48 -8.23
CA LYS A 246 -4.81 -31.38 -9.18
C LYS A 246 -4.96 -30.04 -8.48
N LEU A 247 -5.59 -30.01 -7.30
CA LEU A 247 -5.78 -28.77 -6.55
C LEU A 247 -4.47 -28.24 -5.95
N ILE A 248 -3.61 -29.11 -5.40
CA ILE A 248 -2.27 -28.71 -4.91
C ILE A 248 -1.47 -28.12 -6.06
N ARG A 249 -1.48 -28.77 -7.23
CA ARG A 249 -0.84 -28.26 -8.45
C ARG A 249 -1.38 -26.88 -8.83
N TYR A 250 -2.70 -26.73 -8.83
CA TYR A 250 -3.33 -25.43 -9.10
C TYR A 250 -2.92 -24.35 -8.09
N ILE A 251 -2.89 -24.65 -6.79
CA ILE A 251 -2.47 -23.72 -5.73
C ILE A 251 -1.03 -23.27 -5.97
N ARG A 252 -0.13 -24.21 -6.27
CA ARG A 252 1.26 -23.91 -6.60
C ARG A 252 1.36 -22.97 -7.80
N ASP A 253 0.67 -23.29 -8.89
CA ASP A 253 0.69 -22.47 -10.11
C ASP A 253 0.08 -21.07 -9.86
N ALA A 254 -0.97 -20.99 -9.04
CA ALA A 254 -1.58 -19.73 -8.64
C ALA A 254 -0.65 -18.88 -7.77
N GLN A 255 0.07 -19.48 -6.82
CA GLN A 255 1.06 -18.78 -6.01
C GLN A 255 2.27 -18.31 -6.82
N ARG A 256 2.75 -19.15 -7.75
CA ARG A 256 3.78 -18.77 -8.74
C ARG A 256 3.37 -17.51 -9.49
N ASN A 257 2.14 -17.49 -10.02
CA ASN A 257 1.60 -16.35 -10.75
C ASN A 257 1.48 -15.10 -9.86
N LEU A 258 1.01 -15.24 -8.61
CA LEU A 258 0.93 -14.11 -7.67
C LEU A 258 2.30 -13.53 -7.33
N TYR A 259 3.30 -14.37 -7.12
CA TYR A 259 4.65 -13.91 -6.84
C TYR A 259 5.24 -13.16 -8.05
N GLU A 260 5.06 -13.68 -9.27
CA GLU A 260 5.50 -12.98 -10.48
C GLU A 260 4.76 -11.65 -10.68
N ILE A 261 3.47 -11.57 -10.36
CA ILE A 261 2.71 -10.31 -10.37
C ILE A 261 3.23 -9.35 -9.28
N SER A 262 3.53 -9.85 -8.09
CA SER A 262 4.07 -9.07 -6.98
C SER A 262 5.43 -8.48 -7.33
N ASP A 263 6.30 -9.28 -7.95
CA ASP A 263 7.62 -8.86 -8.46
C ASP A 263 7.47 -7.80 -9.57
N ASP A 264 6.58 -8.03 -10.54
CA ASP A 264 6.24 -7.06 -11.58
C ASP A 264 5.81 -5.71 -10.97
N PHE A 265 4.97 -5.71 -9.93
CA PHE A 265 4.57 -4.49 -9.21
C PHE A 265 5.73 -3.87 -8.44
N SER A 266 6.52 -4.66 -7.72
CA SER A 266 7.70 -4.16 -7.00
C SER A 266 8.68 -3.47 -7.94
N SER A 267 8.98 -4.09 -9.08
CA SER A 267 9.82 -3.51 -10.14
C SER A 267 9.23 -2.22 -10.69
N CYS A 268 7.92 -2.17 -10.95
CA CYS A 268 7.24 -0.96 -11.44
C CYS A 268 7.28 0.21 -10.45
N TYR A 269 7.15 -0.05 -9.15
CA TYR A 269 7.12 0.99 -8.12
C TYR A 269 8.50 1.28 -7.51
N SER A 270 9.53 0.47 -7.79
CA SER A 270 10.86 0.53 -7.17
C SER A 270 11.44 1.96 -7.11
N TRP A 271 11.55 2.62 -8.26
CA TRP A 271 12.16 3.93 -8.41
C TRP A 271 11.32 5.09 -7.84
N PRO A 272 10.01 5.22 -8.17
CA PRO A 272 9.20 6.26 -7.54
C PRO A 272 9.09 6.07 -6.02
N MET A 273 9.10 4.83 -5.53
CA MET A 273 9.08 4.57 -4.10
C MET A 273 10.37 5.02 -3.41
N LEU A 274 11.52 4.86 -4.07
CA LEU A 274 12.81 5.37 -3.56
C LEU A 274 12.71 6.87 -3.31
N LEU A 275 12.28 7.60 -4.36
CA LEU A 275 12.12 9.06 -4.30
C LEU A 275 11.11 9.49 -3.25
N SER A 276 9.94 8.84 -3.18
CA SER A 276 8.90 9.15 -2.20
C SER A 276 9.38 8.92 -0.77
N ILE A 277 10.06 7.81 -0.49
CA ILE A 277 10.58 7.50 0.86
C ILE A 277 11.68 8.48 1.25
N THR A 278 12.61 8.80 0.35
CA THR A 278 13.64 9.81 0.61
C THR A 278 13.00 11.18 0.90
N TYR A 279 12.00 11.58 0.11
CA TYR A 279 11.26 12.82 0.33
C TYR A 279 10.58 12.83 1.71
N PHE A 280 9.83 11.77 2.06
CA PHE A 280 9.14 11.70 3.34
C PHE A 280 10.11 11.63 4.53
N ALA A 281 11.23 10.93 4.41
CA ALA A 281 12.26 10.91 5.44
C ALA A 281 12.83 12.31 5.70
N ALA A 282 13.16 13.06 4.63
CA ALA A 282 13.60 14.44 4.74
C ALA A 282 12.50 15.35 5.33
N GLY A 283 11.25 15.16 4.92
CA GLY A 283 10.09 15.88 5.45
C GLY A 283 9.88 15.65 6.95
N ILE A 284 10.00 14.41 7.43
CA ILE A 284 9.90 14.10 8.86
C ILE A 284 10.99 14.83 9.65
N ILE A 285 12.24 14.79 9.19
CA ILE A 285 13.36 15.49 9.84
C ILE A 285 13.08 16.98 9.89
N TYR A 286 12.66 17.56 8.77
CA TYR A 286 12.33 18.98 8.66
C TYR A 286 11.20 19.39 9.61
N SER A 287 10.03 18.74 9.51
CA SER A 287 8.87 19.07 10.35
C SER A 287 9.12 18.81 11.85
N SER A 288 9.92 17.81 12.19
CA SER A 288 10.29 17.57 13.60
C SER A 288 11.20 18.66 14.15
N TYR A 289 12.12 19.18 13.33
CA TYR A 289 12.98 20.29 13.72
C TYR A 289 12.19 21.57 13.96
N GLU A 290 11.28 21.93 13.03
CA GLU A 290 10.39 23.09 13.16
C GLU A 290 9.50 22.98 14.42
N LEU A 291 8.93 21.79 14.66
CA LEU A 291 8.16 21.53 15.88
C LEU A 291 8.99 21.76 17.15
N PHE A 292 10.23 21.28 17.16
CA PHE A 292 11.12 21.44 18.31
C PHE A 292 11.51 22.91 18.54
N GLN A 293 11.82 23.65 17.48
CA GLN A 293 12.11 25.07 17.54
C GLN A 293 10.92 25.84 18.14
N ASN A 294 9.71 25.59 17.64
CA ASN A 294 8.50 26.26 18.12
C ASN A 294 8.19 25.94 19.59
N ILE A 295 8.48 24.72 20.07
CA ILE A 295 8.29 24.34 21.49
C ILE A 295 9.33 24.98 22.40
N THR A 296 10.54 25.24 21.92
CA THR A 296 11.65 25.76 22.73
C THR A 296 11.60 27.28 22.90
N GLN A 297 10.84 27.99 22.05
CA GLN A 297 10.64 29.43 22.16
C GLN A 297 9.84 29.80 23.42
N SER A 298 10.15 30.96 24.01
CA SER A 298 9.56 31.43 25.28
C SER A 298 8.06 31.70 25.19
N GLU A 299 7.54 32.02 23.99
CA GLU A 299 6.13 32.26 23.72
C GLU A 299 5.61 31.23 22.71
N THR A 300 5.29 30.03 23.19
CA THR A 300 4.82 28.96 22.31
C THR A 300 3.38 29.23 21.83
N ASN A 301 3.19 29.28 20.51
CA ASN A 301 1.84 29.27 19.94
C ASN A 301 1.36 27.82 19.84
N ILE A 302 0.45 27.42 20.74
CA ILE A 302 -0.09 26.06 20.82
C ILE A 302 -0.73 25.61 19.49
N LEU A 303 -1.41 26.51 18.77
CA LEU A 303 -2.04 26.18 17.50
C LEU A 303 -1.00 25.83 16.42
N VAL A 304 0.11 26.58 16.38
CA VAL A 304 1.23 26.31 15.47
C VAL A 304 1.90 24.97 15.84
N SER A 305 2.11 24.70 17.13
CA SER A 305 2.65 23.40 17.59
C SER A 305 1.77 22.23 17.17
N ILE A 306 0.44 22.36 17.30
CA ILE A 306 -0.51 21.32 16.86
C ILE A 306 -0.41 21.11 15.34
N ASN A 307 -0.35 22.21 14.56
CA ASN A 307 -0.21 22.13 13.12
C ASN A 307 1.08 21.38 12.72
N LEU A 308 2.22 21.77 13.29
CA LEU A 308 3.51 21.12 13.02
C LEU A 308 3.53 19.64 13.44
N ALA A 309 2.88 19.29 14.56
CA ALA A 309 2.73 17.89 14.97
C ALA A 309 1.87 17.09 13.96
N LEU A 310 0.81 17.69 13.42
CA LEU A 310 -0.01 17.06 12.39
C LEU A 310 0.76 16.86 11.08
N TRP A 311 1.63 17.81 10.69
CA TRP A 311 2.53 17.64 9.56
C TRP A 311 3.44 16.41 9.75
N VAL A 312 4.05 16.23 10.92
CA VAL A 312 4.85 15.03 11.23
C VAL A 312 4.00 13.75 11.10
N ILE A 313 2.82 13.73 11.73
CA ILE A 313 1.93 12.55 11.71
C ILE A 313 1.50 12.20 10.29
N LYS A 314 1.04 13.19 9.51
CA LYS A 314 0.62 13.03 8.11
C LYS A 314 1.75 12.44 7.24
N THR A 315 2.97 12.92 7.45
CA THR A 315 4.17 12.50 6.70
C THR A 315 4.60 11.07 7.06
N MET A 316 4.38 10.64 8.31
CA MET A 316 4.68 9.29 8.78
C MET A 316 3.70 8.22 8.26
N ILE A 317 2.40 8.55 8.17
CA ILE A 317 1.34 7.57 7.85
C ILE A 317 1.65 6.75 6.58
N PRO A 318 2.04 7.34 5.42
CA PRO A 318 2.36 6.58 4.22
C PRO A 318 3.54 5.62 4.40
N ILE A 319 4.62 6.04 5.05
CA ILE A 319 5.80 5.19 5.29
C ILE A 319 5.42 4.00 6.17
N VAL A 320 4.83 4.28 7.35
CA VAL A 320 4.47 3.23 8.31
C VAL A 320 3.48 2.25 7.70
N THR A 321 2.51 2.75 6.94
CA THR A 321 1.55 1.90 6.22
C THR A 321 2.28 1.00 5.24
N LEU A 322 3.16 1.55 4.41
CA LEU A 322 3.91 0.79 3.41
C LEU A 322 4.76 -0.31 4.06
N THR A 323 5.57 0.02 5.07
CA THR A 323 6.47 -0.94 5.71
C THR A 323 5.70 -2.05 6.42
N CYS A 324 4.56 -1.72 7.04
CA CYS A 324 3.65 -2.72 7.60
C CYS A 324 3.09 -3.65 6.51
N CYS A 325 2.68 -3.12 5.36
CA CYS A 325 2.12 -3.93 4.27
C CYS A 325 3.18 -4.83 3.64
N VAL A 326 4.40 -4.32 3.41
CA VAL A 326 5.53 -5.10 2.91
C VAL A 326 5.88 -6.23 3.87
N THR A 327 5.96 -5.94 5.17
CA THR A 327 6.27 -6.97 6.17
C THR A 327 5.19 -8.06 6.20
N LYS A 328 3.90 -7.68 6.10
CA LYS A 328 2.80 -8.66 6.10
C LYS A 328 2.82 -9.59 4.89
N ILE A 329 3.04 -9.06 3.69
CA ILE A 329 3.09 -9.90 2.49
C ILE A 329 4.31 -10.83 2.52
N ILE A 330 5.47 -10.37 3.01
CA ILE A 330 6.65 -11.22 3.17
C ILE A 330 6.36 -12.35 4.16
N ASN A 331 5.82 -12.03 5.35
CA ASN A 331 5.46 -13.04 6.33
C ASN A 331 4.46 -14.07 5.78
N GLU A 332 3.48 -13.65 4.98
CA GLU A 332 2.49 -14.56 4.38
C GLU A 332 3.11 -15.44 3.28
N ILE A 333 4.09 -14.93 2.53
CA ILE A 333 4.88 -15.74 1.59
C ILE A 333 5.72 -16.77 2.37
N GLU A 334 6.36 -16.38 3.47
CA GLU A 334 7.13 -17.30 4.32
C GLU A 334 6.24 -18.38 4.98
N GLU A 335 5.07 -18.00 5.49
CA GLU A 335 4.09 -18.92 6.11
C GLU A 335 3.61 -20.02 5.14
N THR A 336 3.67 -19.73 3.83
CA THR A 336 3.39 -20.73 2.79
C THR A 336 4.35 -21.92 2.88
N SER A 337 5.65 -21.66 3.08
CA SER A 337 6.67 -22.71 3.17
C SER A 337 6.41 -23.61 4.38
N ASP A 338 6.14 -23.01 5.54
CA ASP A 338 5.77 -23.73 6.75
C ASP A 338 4.51 -24.57 6.55
N THR A 339 3.52 -24.03 5.85
CA THR A 339 2.29 -24.73 5.51
C THR A 339 2.58 -25.95 4.62
N VAL A 340 3.34 -25.78 3.54
CA VAL A 340 3.71 -26.89 2.64
C VAL A 340 4.46 -27.98 3.41
N TYR A 341 5.41 -27.61 4.28
CA TYR A 341 6.18 -28.57 5.08
C TYR A 341 5.31 -29.35 6.08
N LYS A 342 4.38 -28.67 6.77
CA LYS A 342 3.41 -29.34 7.67
C LYS A 342 2.57 -30.37 6.91
N ILE A 343 2.11 -30.04 5.71
CA ILE A 343 1.30 -30.94 4.88
C ILE A 343 2.16 -32.12 4.38
N LEU A 344 3.41 -31.87 3.99
CA LEU A 344 4.34 -32.89 3.53
C LEU A 344 4.59 -33.96 4.61
N THR A 345 4.71 -33.55 5.88
CA THR A 345 4.90 -34.49 7.00
C THR A 345 3.64 -35.32 7.28
N ILE A 346 2.45 -34.73 7.18
CA ILE A 346 1.17 -35.43 7.40
C ILE A 346 0.86 -36.43 6.26
N HIS A 347 1.12 -36.06 5.00
CA HIS A 347 0.81 -36.87 3.83
C HIS A 347 2.00 -37.67 3.28
N ALA A 348 3.01 -37.95 4.11
CA ALA A 348 4.24 -38.62 3.71
C ALA A 348 4.06 -39.98 3.01
N HIS A 349 2.91 -40.65 3.25
CA HIS A 349 2.60 -41.97 2.67
C HIS A 349 1.91 -41.93 1.30
N ASP A 350 1.35 -40.78 0.88
CA ASP A 350 0.68 -40.66 -0.42
C ASP A 350 1.67 -40.15 -1.47
N LYS A 351 2.08 -41.03 -2.39
CA LYS A 351 3.13 -40.73 -3.40
C LYS A 351 2.77 -39.54 -4.30
N GLY A 352 1.50 -39.38 -4.66
CA GLY A 352 1.06 -38.32 -5.58
C GLY A 352 1.06 -36.95 -4.91
N ILE A 353 0.51 -36.89 -3.70
CA ILE A 353 0.49 -35.67 -2.89
C ILE A 353 1.91 -35.28 -2.47
N LYS A 354 2.71 -36.25 -2.03
CA LYS A 354 4.12 -36.04 -1.65
C LYS A 354 4.92 -35.44 -2.81
N TYR A 355 4.83 -36.02 -4.00
CA TYR A 355 5.55 -35.52 -5.17
C TYR A 355 5.23 -34.05 -5.47
N GLU A 356 3.95 -33.68 -5.50
CA GLU A 356 3.58 -32.28 -5.79
C GLU A 356 4.04 -31.31 -4.70
N LEU A 357 4.00 -31.71 -3.43
CA LEU A 357 4.46 -30.90 -2.30
C LEU A 357 5.98 -30.75 -2.25
N GLU A 358 6.74 -31.79 -2.63
CA GLU A 358 8.20 -31.70 -2.77
C GLU A 358 8.56 -30.70 -3.88
N GLN A 359 7.89 -30.78 -5.03
CA GLN A 359 8.08 -29.80 -6.11
C GLN A 359 7.72 -28.38 -5.68
N PHE A 360 6.65 -28.24 -4.90
CA PHE A 360 6.23 -26.95 -4.33
C PHE A 360 7.28 -26.40 -3.36
N SER A 361 7.80 -27.24 -2.45
CA SER A 361 8.84 -26.85 -1.49
C SER A 361 10.13 -26.41 -2.18
N ILE A 362 10.57 -27.13 -3.23
CA ILE A 362 11.75 -26.75 -4.03
C ILE A 362 11.53 -25.37 -4.66
N GLU A 363 10.35 -25.12 -5.21
CA GLU A 363 10.03 -23.83 -5.81
C GLU A 363 10.04 -22.68 -4.80
N LEU A 364 9.50 -22.90 -3.60
CA LEU A 364 9.52 -21.89 -2.53
C LEU A 364 10.95 -21.61 -2.04
N LEU A 365 11.81 -22.64 -1.96
CA LEU A 365 13.20 -22.50 -1.53
C LEU A 365 14.02 -21.60 -2.48
N HIS A 366 13.69 -21.61 -3.78
CA HIS A 366 14.41 -20.82 -4.79
C HIS A 366 13.86 -19.40 -4.99
N ARG A 367 12.83 -19.00 -4.24
CA ARG A 367 12.22 -17.66 -4.34
C ARG A 367 12.60 -16.82 -3.12
N ASP A 368 13.51 -15.86 -3.31
CA ASP A 368 13.77 -14.85 -2.30
C ASP A 368 12.62 -13.84 -2.26
N ALA A 369 11.85 -13.82 -1.16
CA ALA A 369 10.71 -12.93 -0.98
C ALA A 369 11.13 -11.51 -0.54
N SER A 370 12.20 -10.95 -1.11
CA SER A 370 12.68 -9.62 -0.71
C SER A 370 12.03 -8.53 -1.58
N ILE A 371 11.14 -7.73 -0.97
CA ILE A 371 10.60 -6.53 -1.62
C ILE A 371 11.51 -5.35 -1.30
N THR A 372 12.28 -4.92 -2.31
CA THR A 372 13.26 -3.83 -2.16
C THR A 372 12.94 -2.67 -3.10
N SER A 373 13.33 -1.46 -2.70
CA SER A 373 13.37 -0.31 -3.60
C SER A 373 14.73 -0.28 -4.31
N CYS A 374 14.69 -0.53 -5.62
CA CYS A 374 15.85 -0.58 -6.52
C CYS A 374 16.99 -1.52 -6.08
N GLY A 375 16.71 -2.55 -5.25
CA GLY A 375 17.74 -3.43 -4.69
C GLY A 375 18.62 -2.77 -3.62
N VAL A 376 18.34 -1.53 -3.22
CA VAL A 376 19.16 -0.76 -2.28
C VAL A 376 18.55 -0.75 -0.88
N ILE A 377 17.24 -0.50 -0.79
CA ILE A 377 16.54 -0.31 0.48
C ILE A 377 15.46 -1.39 0.64
N PRO A 378 15.56 -2.30 1.63
CA PRO A 378 14.44 -3.16 1.98
C PRO A 378 13.26 -2.28 2.46
N LEU A 379 12.08 -2.54 1.94
CA LEU A 379 10.88 -1.75 2.26
C LEU A 379 10.11 -2.31 3.47
N ASP A 380 10.65 -3.30 4.15
CA ASP A 380 10.05 -3.91 5.33
C ASP A 380 10.28 -3.06 6.60
N ASN A 381 9.90 -3.58 7.76
CA ASN A 381 10.06 -2.90 9.03
C ASN A 381 11.53 -2.61 9.40
N SER A 382 12.52 -3.23 8.76
CA SER A 382 13.93 -2.86 8.96
C SER A 382 14.20 -1.41 8.53
N LEU A 383 13.42 -0.87 7.58
CA LEU A 383 13.47 0.54 7.21
C LEU A 383 13.14 1.44 8.41
N LEU A 384 12.06 1.15 9.13
CA LEU A 384 11.67 1.91 10.33
C LEU A 384 12.75 1.81 11.42
N THR A 385 13.31 0.60 11.63
CA THR A 385 14.40 0.40 12.60
C THR A 385 15.68 1.13 12.18
N SER A 386 15.96 1.24 10.87
CA SER A 386 17.11 2.01 10.37
C SER A 386 16.95 3.51 10.59
N MET A 387 15.73 4.04 10.39
CA MET A 387 15.39 5.42 10.70
C MET A 387 15.51 5.70 12.20
N GLU A 388 15.06 4.77 13.05
CA GLU A 388 15.22 4.85 14.51
C GLU A 388 16.70 4.84 14.92
N THR A 389 17.50 3.91 14.38
CA THR A 389 18.93 3.79 14.71
C THR A 389 19.71 5.03 14.31
N TYR A 390 19.36 5.65 13.17
CA TYR A 390 19.95 6.93 12.76
C TYR A 390 19.55 8.05 13.72
N SER A 391 18.30 8.07 14.18
CA SER A 391 17.84 9.02 15.20
C SER A 391 18.57 8.87 16.53
N ASP A 392 18.74 7.65 17.03
CA ASP A 392 19.46 7.36 18.28
C ASP A 392 20.92 7.84 18.20
N LYS A 393 21.59 7.63 17.06
CA LYS A 393 22.97 8.14 16.83
C LYS A 393 23.02 9.68 16.76
N SER A 394 21.94 10.32 16.34
CA SER A 394 21.83 11.78 16.33
C SER A 394 21.43 12.40 17.68
N ASN A 395 21.32 11.60 18.75
CA ASN A 395 20.87 12.03 20.09
C ASN A 395 19.44 12.60 20.14
N ILE A 396 18.58 12.20 19.19
CA ILE A 396 17.17 12.63 19.12
C ILE A 396 16.30 11.50 19.70
N ASN A 397 15.96 11.58 20.99
CA ASN A 397 15.20 10.55 21.74
C ASN A 397 13.70 10.45 21.40
N TRP A 398 13.16 11.30 20.51
CA TRP A 398 11.71 11.48 20.34
C TRP A 398 11.03 10.45 19.45
N TRP A 399 11.76 9.74 18.59
CA TRP A 399 11.19 8.66 17.75
C TRP A 399 10.54 7.55 18.58
N LYS A 400 11.09 7.26 19.77
CA LYS A 400 10.52 6.32 20.73
C LYS A 400 9.20 6.79 21.35
N ILE A 401 8.91 8.09 21.39
CA ILE A 401 7.67 8.61 21.96
C ILE A 401 6.55 8.64 20.91
N PHE A 402 6.87 9.03 19.67
CA PHE A 402 5.89 9.14 18.58
C PHE A 402 5.57 7.81 17.88
N VAL A 403 6.54 6.89 17.75
CA VAL A 403 6.33 5.63 17.01
C VAL A 403 5.88 4.48 17.93
N PHE A 404 6.41 4.39 19.16
CA PHE A 404 6.23 3.17 19.97
C PHE A 404 4.98 3.10 20.83
N SER A 405 4.31 4.22 21.15
CA SER A 405 3.09 4.15 21.98
C SER A 405 1.89 3.53 21.23
N GLY A 406 1.88 3.55 19.90
CA GLY A 406 0.80 2.99 19.07
C GLY A 406 1.16 1.76 18.23
N ILE A 407 2.39 1.64 17.72
CA ILE A 407 2.72 0.68 16.64
C ILE A 407 3.25 -0.66 17.16
N VAL A 408 3.97 -0.66 18.30
CA VAL A 408 4.59 -1.90 18.82
C VAL A 408 3.61 -2.84 19.51
N ASN A 409 2.45 -2.35 19.95
CA ASN A 409 1.40 -3.23 20.45
C ASN A 409 0.65 -3.98 19.33
N TRP A 410 0.80 -3.58 18.05
CA TRP A 410 0.13 -4.26 16.93
C TRP A 410 0.67 -5.69 16.71
N LYS A 411 1.94 -5.95 17.00
CA LYS A 411 2.57 -7.26 16.81
C LYS A 411 1.95 -8.39 17.66
N ASN A 412 1.17 -8.05 18.69
CA ASN A 412 0.54 -8.98 19.63
C ASN A 412 -0.97 -9.17 19.46
N TYR A 413 -1.62 -8.51 18.48
CA TYR A 413 -3.05 -8.73 18.26
C TYR A 413 -3.29 -9.99 17.43
N SER A 414 -3.55 -11.10 18.11
CA SER A 414 -4.13 -12.29 17.51
C SER A 414 -5.54 -12.00 16.97
N THR A 415 -5.95 -12.78 15.97
CA THR A 415 -7.22 -12.69 15.23
C THR A 415 -8.49 -12.67 16.10
N ASP A 416 -8.42 -13.04 17.37
CA ASP A 416 -9.59 -13.13 18.26
C ASP A 416 -10.02 -11.78 18.84
N GLN A 417 -9.17 -10.75 18.83
CA GLN A 417 -9.54 -9.42 19.36
C GLN A 417 -10.18 -8.48 18.33
N VAL A 418 -10.12 -8.81 17.03
CA VAL A 418 -10.87 -8.07 16.00
C VAL A 418 -12.38 -8.27 16.17
N ALA A 419 -12.81 -9.43 16.69
CA ALA A 419 -14.20 -9.70 17.03
C ALA A 419 -14.72 -8.81 18.19
N HIS A 420 -13.86 -8.41 19.12
CA HIS A 420 -14.24 -7.50 20.20
C HIS A 420 -14.41 -6.05 19.73
N PHE A 421 -13.69 -5.64 18.68
CA PHE A 421 -13.85 -4.31 18.08
C PHE A 421 -15.13 -4.18 17.24
N GLU A 422 -15.62 -5.29 16.64
CA GLU A 422 -16.94 -5.32 15.97
C GLU A 422 -18.11 -5.19 16.95
N ILE A 423 -17.97 -5.64 18.20
CA ILE A 423 -19.02 -5.52 19.24
C ILE A 423 -19.10 -4.08 19.79
N LEU A 424 -17.97 -3.37 19.87
CA LEU A 424 -17.94 -1.97 20.33
C LEU A 424 -18.42 -0.95 19.29
N LEU A 425 -18.50 -1.33 18.01
CA LEU A 425 -19.07 -0.50 16.93
C LEU A 425 -20.56 -0.76 16.67
N GLN A 426 -21.18 -1.66 17.44
CA GLN A 426 -22.63 -1.92 17.43
C GLN A 426 -23.36 -1.37 18.66
N LEU A 427 -22.64 -0.69 19.57
CA LEU A 427 -23.17 0.21 20.59
C LEU A 427 -22.91 1.66 20.15
#